data_AF-A0A170XEJ7-F1
#
_entry.id   AF-A0A170XEJ7-F1
#
_cell.length_a   1.000
_cell.length_b   1.000
_cell.length_c   1.000
_cell.angle_alpha   90.00
_cell.angle_beta   90.00
_cell.angle_gamma   90.00
#
_symmetry.space_group_name_H-M   'P 1'
#
loop_
_entity.id
_entity.type
_entity.pdbx_description
1 polymer ?
#
loop_
_entity_poly.entity_id
_entity_poly.type
_entity_poly.pdbx_seq_one_letter_code
_entity_poly.pdbx_strand_id
1 'polypeptide(L)'
;QLGQPEFELGRPFQPFQQLLGVLPPASRTILPEAFRDLMVSPESPILHFYPENFHTDLNGKQHDWEAIVLLPFIDQDVLVAAMEPYYKDLTGDEQRRNKHGPMAIYEYTSEDLGVRESPEYFPPVESNHAKETLIWLKEIKVPKDKLVWGLLPGARES
;
A
#
# COMPACT_ATOMS: atom_id res chain seq x y z
N GLN A 1 8.96 18.14 32.95
CA GLN A 1 9.42 17.74 31.61
C GLN A 1 8.51 16.61 31.17
N LEU A 2 7.63 16.84 30.19
CA LEU A 2 6.81 15.76 29.64
C LEU A 2 7.76 14.78 28.93
N GLY A 3 7.66 13.48 29.24
CA GLY A 3 8.46 12.45 28.60
C GLY A 3 8.24 12.44 27.08
N GLN A 4 9.21 11.90 26.33
CA GLN A 4 9.01 11.72 24.90
C GLN A 4 7.81 10.78 24.68
N PRO A 5 6.92 11.07 23.71
CA PRO A 5 5.81 10.19 23.41
C PRO A 5 6.33 8.85 22.88
N GLU A 6 5.93 7.77 23.53
CA GLU A 6 6.16 6.41 23.05
C GLU A 6 4.97 5.95 22.21
N PHE A 7 5.25 5.41 21.03
CA PHE A 7 4.25 4.87 20.12
C PHE A 7 4.52 3.38 19.90
N GLU A 8 3.44 2.60 19.86
CA GLU A 8 3.50 1.20 19.47
C GLU A 8 3.52 1.08 17.94
N LEU A 9 4.40 0.23 17.42
CA LEU A 9 4.46 -0.03 15.99
C LEU A 9 3.24 -0.88 15.59
N GLY A 10 2.34 -0.30 14.80
CA GLY A 10 1.20 -1.01 14.23
C GLY A 10 1.59 -1.98 13.11
N ARG A 11 0.57 -2.45 12.39
CA ARG A 11 0.70 -3.28 11.19
C ARG A 11 0.26 -2.49 9.95
N PRO A 12 0.94 -2.64 8.81
CA PRO A 12 0.45 -2.06 7.57
C PRO A 12 -0.90 -2.69 7.18
N PHE A 13 -1.75 -1.90 6.53
CA PHE A 13 -2.96 -2.40 5.88
C PHE A 13 -2.63 -3.36 4.74
N GLN A 14 -3.48 -4.37 4.58
CA GLN A 14 -3.50 -5.15 3.35
C GLN A 14 -3.85 -4.24 2.15
N PRO A 15 -3.43 -4.59 0.92
CA PRO A 15 -3.65 -3.76 -0.25
C PRO A 15 -5.10 -3.26 -0.39
N PHE A 16 -6.09 -4.13 -0.19
CA PHE A 16 -7.50 -3.72 -0.33
C PHE A 16 -8.04 -2.88 0.82
N GLN A 17 -7.54 -3.09 2.05
CA GLN A 17 -7.85 -2.21 3.19
C GLN A 17 -7.33 -0.80 2.92
N GLN A 18 -6.10 -0.70 2.41
CA GLN A 18 -5.52 0.58 2.01
C GLN A 18 -6.32 1.23 0.89
N LEU A 19 -6.67 0.49 -0.18
CA LEU A 19 -7.47 1.03 -1.29
C LEU A 19 -8.83 1.55 -0.81
N LEU A 20 -9.53 0.81 0.05
CA LEU A 20 -10.81 1.25 0.61
C LEU A 20 -10.61 2.49 1.52
N GLY A 21 -9.50 2.56 2.24
CA GLY A 21 -9.14 3.68 3.10
C GLY A 21 -8.67 4.96 2.38
N VAL A 22 -8.42 4.93 1.06
CA VAL A 22 -7.90 6.11 0.32
C VAL A 22 -8.68 6.49 -0.92
N LEU A 23 -9.35 5.53 -1.56
CA LEU A 23 -10.06 5.80 -2.80
C LEU A 23 -11.40 6.50 -2.53
N PRO A 24 -11.82 7.45 -3.39
CA PRO A 24 -13.18 7.94 -3.39
C PRO A 24 -14.14 6.93 -4.08
N PRO A 25 -15.46 7.00 -3.84
CA PRO A 25 -16.45 6.12 -4.48
C PRO A 25 -16.40 6.12 -6.00
N ALA A 26 -16.02 7.24 -6.63
CA ALA A 26 -15.85 7.35 -8.07
C ALA A 26 -14.81 6.36 -8.64
N SER A 27 -13.85 5.91 -7.83
CA SER A 27 -12.79 4.97 -8.20
C SER A 27 -13.04 3.54 -7.69
N ARG A 28 -14.24 3.22 -7.21
CA ARG A 28 -14.57 1.90 -6.64
C ARG A 28 -14.31 0.72 -7.58
N THR A 29 -14.29 0.94 -8.89
CA THR A 29 -14.01 -0.12 -9.88
C THR A 29 -12.59 -0.69 -9.76
N ILE A 30 -11.66 0.01 -9.12
CA ILE A 30 -10.29 -0.45 -8.83
C ILE A 30 -10.29 -1.55 -7.74
N LEU A 31 -11.30 -1.55 -6.85
CA LEU A 31 -11.50 -2.59 -5.85
C LEU A 31 -12.13 -3.85 -6.47
N PRO A 32 -11.89 -5.03 -5.85
CA PRO A 32 -12.73 -6.21 -6.05
C PRO A 32 -14.21 -5.86 -5.97
N GLU A 33 -15.03 -6.53 -6.79
CA GLU A 33 -16.48 -6.32 -6.82
C GLU A 33 -17.11 -6.47 -5.42
N ALA A 34 -16.62 -7.44 -4.65
CA ALA A 34 -17.05 -7.73 -3.28
C ALA A 34 -17.01 -6.53 -2.32
N PHE A 35 -16.15 -5.53 -2.54
CA PHE A 35 -16.02 -4.37 -1.65
C PHE A 35 -16.66 -3.09 -2.18
N ARG A 36 -17.11 -3.05 -3.44
CA ARG A 36 -17.51 -1.79 -4.10
C ARG A 36 -18.71 -1.13 -3.45
N ASP A 37 -19.63 -1.94 -2.95
CA ASP A 37 -20.86 -1.45 -2.33
C ASP A 37 -20.61 -0.86 -0.94
N LEU A 38 -19.51 -1.21 -0.28
CA LEU A 38 -19.12 -0.59 0.99
C LEU A 38 -18.95 0.93 0.87
N MET A 39 -18.69 1.46 -0.32
CA MET A 39 -18.46 2.90 -0.55
C MET A 39 -19.73 3.68 -0.91
N VAL A 40 -20.83 3.01 -1.28
CA VAL A 40 -22.00 3.67 -1.87
C VAL A 40 -23.36 3.17 -1.36
N SER A 41 -23.44 1.96 -0.82
CA SER A 41 -24.69 1.39 -0.35
C SER A 41 -25.14 2.14 0.91
N PRO A 42 -26.41 2.60 0.97
CA PRO A 42 -27.02 3.15 2.18
C PRO A 42 -26.92 2.24 3.40
N GLU A 43 -26.83 0.93 3.18
CA GLU A 43 -26.70 -0.11 4.19
C GLU A 43 -25.26 -0.34 4.65
N SER A 44 -24.28 0.29 3.99
CA SER A 44 -22.87 0.14 4.36
C SER A 44 -22.59 0.77 5.73
N PRO A 45 -21.94 0.04 6.66
CA PRO A 45 -21.60 0.56 7.98
C PRO A 45 -20.55 1.68 7.91
N ILE A 46 -19.87 1.84 6.77
CA ILE A 46 -18.81 2.83 6.56
C ILE A 46 -19.17 3.91 5.53
N LEU A 47 -20.43 3.99 5.09
CA LEU A 47 -20.86 4.98 4.10
C LEU A 47 -20.53 6.42 4.53
N HIS A 48 -20.62 6.70 5.82
CA HIS A 48 -20.35 8.02 6.39
C HIS A 48 -18.90 8.51 6.20
N PHE A 49 -17.95 7.62 5.86
CA PHE A 49 -16.59 8.01 5.47
C PHE A 49 -16.49 8.54 4.04
N TYR A 50 -17.55 8.39 3.24
CA TYR A 50 -17.58 8.73 1.82
C TYR A 50 -18.68 9.75 1.50
N PRO A 51 -18.58 10.99 2.03
CA PRO A 51 -19.58 12.01 1.74
C PRO A 51 -19.58 12.37 0.25
N GLU A 52 -20.77 12.44 -0.36
CA GLU A 52 -20.91 12.89 -1.77
C GLU A 52 -20.43 14.33 -1.96
N ASN A 53 -20.64 15.17 -0.95
CA ASN A 53 -20.21 16.57 -0.92
C ASN A 53 -19.37 16.80 0.34
N PHE A 54 -18.18 17.36 0.17
CA PHE A 54 -17.30 17.76 1.26
C PHE A 54 -16.89 19.22 1.09
N HIS A 55 -16.55 19.88 2.20
CA HIS A 55 -16.12 21.27 2.19
C HIS A 55 -14.60 21.35 1.99
N THR A 56 -14.18 22.38 1.26
CA THR A 56 -12.77 22.77 1.13
C THR A 56 -12.57 24.14 1.73
N ASP A 57 -11.55 24.30 2.58
CA ASP A 57 -11.17 25.59 3.17
C ASP A 57 -9.83 26.05 2.60
N LEU A 58 -9.86 27.16 1.85
CA LEU A 58 -8.67 27.76 1.28
C LEU A 58 -7.79 28.44 2.33
N ASN A 59 -8.30 28.85 3.49
CA ASN A 59 -7.56 29.54 4.57
C ASN A 59 -6.53 30.58 4.06
N GLY A 60 -6.92 31.41 3.08
CA GLY A 60 -6.06 32.45 2.47
C GLY A 60 -5.05 31.96 1.42
N LYS A 61 -5.09 30.69 1.01
CA LYS A 61 -4.33 30.12 -0.10
C LYS A 61 -4.92 30.50 -1.45
N GLN A 62 -4.06 30.61 -2.46
CA GLN A 62 -4.46 31.05 -3.80
C GLN A 62 -4.90 29.90 -4.70
N HIS A 63 -4.49 28.67 -4.40
CA HIS A 63 -4.74 27.52 -5.26
C HIS A 63 -5.54 26.44 -4.54
N ASP A 64 -6.51 25.84 -5.24
CA ASP A 64 -7.42 24.84 -4.68
C ASP A 64 -6.71 23.57 -4.19
N TRP A 65 -5.55 23.21 -4.75
CA TRP A 65 -4.75 22.07 -4.28
C TRP A 65 -4.04 22.33 -2.94
N GLU A 66 -4.01 23.58 -2.47
CA GLU A 66 -3.56 23.94 -1.12
C GLU A 66 -4.71 23.97 -0.11
N ALA A 67 -5.97 23.86 -0.58
CA ALA A 67 -7.13 23.90 0.29
C ALA A 67 -7.16 22.68 1.23
N ILE A 68 -7.62 22.92 2.44
CA ILE A 68 -7.86 21.85 3.42
C ILE A 68 -9.16 21.15 3.04
N VAL A 69 -9.05 19.87 2.69
CA VAL A 69 -10.19 19.00 2.41
C VAL A 69 -10.75 18.48 3.74
N LEU A 70 -11.98 18.83 4.06
CA LEU A 70 -12.65 18.43 5.30
C LEU A 70 -13.39 17.10 5.12
N LEU A 71 -12.63 16.01 5.07
CA LEU A 71 -13.16 14.64 5.07
C LEU A 71 -13.12 14.06 6.50
N PRO A 72 -14.08 13.18 6.85
CA PRO A 72 -14.00 12.42 8.09
C PRO A 72 -12.77 11.51 8.07
N PHE A 73 -12.11 11.38 9.23
CA PHE A 73 -11.04 10.40 9.38
C PHE A 73 -11.64 9.01 9.48
N ILE A 74 -11.05 8.06 8.76
CA ILE A 74 -11.48 6.66 8.77
C ILE A 74 -10.99 5.99 10.05
N ASP A 75 -11.92 5.37 10.77
CA ASP A 75 -11.60 4.45 11.86
C ASP A 75 -11.16 3.10 11.28
N GLN A 76 -9.93 2.72 11.59
CA GLN A 76 -9.31 1.49 11.10
C GLN A 76 -10.11 0.24 11.49
N ASP A 77 -10.57 0.14 12.73
CA ASP A 77 -11.18 -1.08 13.24
C ASP A 77 -12.58 -1.25 12.65
N VAL A 78 -13.31 -0.14 12.48
CA VAL A 78 -14.60 -0.13 11.78
C VAL A 78 -14.42 -0.50 10.29
N LEU A 79 -13.42 0.06 9.62
CA LEU A 79 -13.12 -0.25 8.21
C LEU A 79 -12.83 -1.75 8.03
N VAL A 80 -11.93 -2.31 8.85
CA VAL A 80 -11.54 -3.71 8.75
C VAL A 80 -12.72 -4.62 9.08
N ALA A 81 -13.49 -4.32 10.12
CA ALA A 81 -14.68 -5.10 10.49
C ALA A 81 -15.75 -5.10 9.39
N ALA A 82 -15.93 -3.98 8.68
CA ALA A 82 -16.86 -3.89 7.55
C ALA A 82 -16.44 -4.76 6.35
N MET A 83 -15.13 -4.98 6.16
CA MET A 83 -14.61 -5.80 5.06
C MET A 83 -14.68 -7.31 5.34
N GLU A 84 -14.61 -7.74 6.61
CA GLU A 84 -14.51 -9.15 7.00
C GLU A 84 -15.52 -10.09 6.31
N PRO A 85 -16.84 -9.75 6.25
CA PRO A 85 -17.84 -10.64 5.66
C PRO A 85 -17.63 -10.92 4.15
N TYR A 86 -16.92 -10.03 3.45
CA TYR A 86 -16.80 -10.03 1.99
C TYR A 86 -15.53 -10.74 1.50
N TYR A 87 -14.58 -11.09 2.38
CA TYR A 87 -13.36 -11.80 1.98
C TYR A 87 -13.64 -13.16 1.33
N LYS A 88 -14.75 -13.82 1.71
CA LYS A 88 -15.19 -15.10 1.13
C LYS A 88 -15.61 -14.99 -0.34
N ASP A 89 -16.00 -13.79 -0.78
CA ASP A 89 -16.50 -13.52 -2.13
C ASP A 89 -15.36 -13.08 -3.07
N LEU A 90 -14.13 -13.01 -2.56
CA LEU A 90 -12.95 -12.76 -3.39
C LEU A 90 -12.57 -13.98 -4.20
N THR A 91 -12.23 -13.73 -5.46
CA THR A 91 -11.60 -14.75 -6.32
C THR A 91 -10.22 -15.17 -5.78
N GLY A 92 -9.74 -16.34 -6.20
CA GLY A 92 -8.41 -16.81 -5.79
C GLY A 92 -7.27 -15.85 -6.19
N ASP A 93 -7.41 -15.17 -7.32
CA ASP A 93 -6.48 -14.14 -7.77
C ASP A 93 -6.49 -12.91 -6.85
N GLU A 94 -7.67 -12.45 -6.48
CA GLU A 94 -7.85 -11.32 -5.56
C GLU A 94 -7.30 -11.62 -4.17
N GLN A 95 -7.55 -12.82 -3.65
CA GLN A 95 -6.94 -13.26 -2.39
C GLN A 95 -5.42 -13.33 -2.48
N ARG A 96 -4.87 -13.71 -3.64
CA ARG A 96 -3.41 -13.77 -3.86
C ARG A 96 -2.78 -12.38 -3.87
N ARG A 97 -3.39 -11.40 -4.57
CA ARG A 97 -2.86 -10.02 -4.67
C ARG A 97 -3.14 -9.16 -3.42
N ASN A 98 -4.02 -9.59 -2.52
CA ASN A 98 -4.28 -8.92 -1.24
C ASN A 98 -3.32 -9.37 -0.12
N LYS A 99 -2.02 -9.45 -0.42
CA LYS A 99 -0.98 -9.87 0.53
C LYS A 99 0.27 -9.02 0.33
N HIS A 100 1.03 -8.84 1.40
CA HIS A 100 2.38 -8.29 1.29
C HIS A 100 3.33 -9.31 0.65
N GLY A 101 4.23 -8.81 -0.20
CA GLY A 101 5.25 -9.62 -0.88
C GLY A 101 6.67 -9.19 -0.50
N PRO A 102 7.67 -10.00 -0.89
CA PRO A 102 9.07 -9.64 -0.79
C PRO A 102 9.47 -8.62 -1.88
N MET A 103 10.65 -8.03 -1.73
CA MET A 103 11.35 -7.37 -2.82
C MET A 103 12.09 -8.42 -3.67
N ALA A 104 12.39 -8.11 -4.92
CA ALA A 104 13.21 -8.93 -5.79
C ALA A 104 14.56 -8.24 -6.06
N ILE A 105 15.65 -9.01 -5.95
CA ILE A 105 16.99 -8.63 -6.41
C ILE A 105 17.27 -9.42 -7.67
N TYR A 106 17.74 -8.73 -8.70
CA TYR A 106 18.17 -9.33 -9.95
C TYR A 106 19.67 -9.16 -10.14
N GLU A 107 20.34 -10.26 -10.41
CA GLU A 107 21.77 -10.32 -10.70
C GLU A 107 21.99 -11.05 -12.02
N TYR A 108 23.00 -10.62 -12.78
CA TYR A 108 23.41 -11.36 -13.96
C TYR A 108 24.07 -12.69 -13.55
N THR A 109 23.73 -13.76 -14.27
CA THR A 109 24.43 -15.04 -14.23
C THR A 109 24.85 -15.46 -15.63
N SER A 110 26.04 -16.07 -15.76
CA SER A 110 26.48 -16.65 -17.04
C SER A 110 25.70 -17.90 -17.44
N GLU A 111 24.97 -18.51 -16.51
CA GLU A 111 24.09 -19.66 -16.77
C GLU A 111 22.82 -19.21 -17.49
N ASP A 112 22.41 -19.94 -18.53
CA ASP A 112 21.10 -19.75 -19.14
C ASP A 112 20.04 -20.45 -18.28
N LEU A 113 19.15 -19.66 -17.69
CA LEU A 113 18.06 -20.09 -16.82
C LEU A 113 16.82 -20.56 -17.61
N GLY A 114 16.91 -20.62 -18.94
CA GLY A 114 15.86 -21.06 -19.85
C GLY A 114 14.87 -19.95 -20.21
N VAL A 115 13.75 -20.36 -20.82
CA VAL A 115 12.72 -19.44 -21.31
C VAL A 115 11.97 -18.80 -20.15
N ARG A 116 11.84 -17.46 -20.19
CA ARG A 116 11.01 -16.69 -19.25
C ARG A 116 9.84 -16.06 -19.99
N GLU A 117 8.63 -16.45 -19.56
CA GLU A 117 7.39 -15.86 -20.05
C GLU A 117 7.32 -14.37 -19.72
N SER A 118 6.78 -13.60 -20.65
CA SER A 118 6.53 -12.17 -20.55
C SER A 118 5.02 -11.90 -20.65
N PRO A 119 4.57 -10.67 -20.30
CA PRO A 119 3.20 -10.26 -20.61
C PRO A 119 2.88 -10.43 -22.10
N GLU A 120 1.60 -10.65 -22.43
CA GLU A 120 1.12 -11.01 -23.78
C GLU A 120 1.63 -10.09 -24.91
N TYR A 121 1.90 -8.82 -24.60
CA TYR A 121 2.37 -7.82 -25.56
C TYR A 121 3.89 -7.87 -25.84
N PHE A 122 4.65 -8.74 -25.17
CA PHE A 122 6.08 -8.97 -25.41
C PHE A 122 6.36 -10.44 -25.71
N PRO A 123 7.33 -10.75 -26.60
CA PRO A 123 7.77 -12.13 -26.80
C PRO A 123 8.52 -12.64 -25.57
N PRO A 124 8.48 -13.97 -25.31
CA PRO A 124 9.21 -14.56 -24.21
C PRO A 124 10.72 -14.33 -24.36
N VAL A 125 11.41 -14.25 -23.22
CA VAL A 125 12.88 -14.17 -23.20
C VAL A 125 13.41 -15.59 -23.32
N GLU A 126 13.90 -15.95 -24.51
CA GLU A 126 14.35 -17.31 -24.82
C GLU A 126 15.55 -17.77 -23.98
N SER A 127 16.49 -16.87 -23.71
CA SER A 127 17.71 -17.14 -22.95
C SER A 127 17.81 -16.16 -21.78
N ASN A 128 17.37 -16.61 -20.59
CA ASN A 128 17.29 -15.76 -19.40
C ASN A 128 18.57 -15.86 -18.56
N HIS A 129 19.25 -14.74 -18.40
CA HIS A 129 20.44 -14.62 -17.56
C HIS A 129 20.22 -13.78 -16.29
N ALA A 130 18.97 -13.41 -15.99
CA ALA A 130 18.62 -12.66 -14.78
C ALA A 130 18.21 -13.62 -13.66
N LYS A 131 19.11 -13.83 -12.70
CA LYS A 131 18.82 -14.59 -11.48
C LYS A 131 18.04 -13.72 -10.50
N GLU A 132 16.87 -14.19 -10.11
CA GLU A 132 16.00 -13.55 -9.13
C GLU A 132 16.25 -14.12 -7.72
N THR A 133 16.41 -13.24 -6.73
CA THR A 133 16.42 -13.59 -5.31
C THR A 133 15.39 -12.74 -4.58
N LEU A 134 14.47 -13.38 -3.86
CA LEU A 134 13.45 -12.69 -3.08
C LEU A 134 13.95 -12.37 -1.67
N ILE A 135 13.78 -11.12 -1.24
CA ILE A 135 14.19 -10.64 0.09
C ILE A 135 13.03 -9.95 0.80
N TRP A 136 12.73 -10.41 2.01
CA TRP A 136 11.70 -9.83 2.87
C TRP A 136 12.25 -8.66 3.69
N LEU A 137 11.39 -7.69 3.99
CA LEU A 137 11.74 -6.52 4.83
C LEU A 137 12.41 -6.92 6.16
N LYS A 138 11.98 -8.04 6.76
CA LYS A 138 12.56 -8.55 8.02
C LYS A 138 14.05 -8.91 7.90
N GLU A 139 14.52 -9.25 6.70
CA GLU A 139 15.91 -9.65 6.44
C GLU A 139 16.85 -8.45 6.32
N ILE A 140 16.31 -7.28 5.96
CA ILE A 140 17.08 -6.03 5.83
C ILE A 140 16.80 -5.03 6.95
N LYS A 141 15.91 -5.36 7.88
CA LYS A 141 15.52 -4.47 8.97
C LYS A 141 16.70 -4.28 9.93
N VAL A 142 17.23 -3.06 10.00
CA VAL A 142 18.28 -2.70 10.95
C VAL A 142 17.68 -2.35 12.32
N PRO A 143 18.15 -2.97 13.42
CA PRO A 143 17.76 -2.59 14.77
C PRO A 143 18.04 -1.11 15.06
N LYS A 144 17.16 -0.44 15.83
CA LYS A 144 17.28 1.02 16.08
C LYS A 144 18.62 1.41 16.72
N ASP A 145 19.15 0.58 17.61
CA ASP A 145 20.44 0.74 18.28
C ASP A 145 21.65 0.61 17.34
N LYS A 146 21.44 0.07 16.14
CA LYS A 146 22.46 -0.10 15.10
C LYS A 146 22.32 0.89 13.94
N LEU A 147 21.33 1.79 14.00
CA LEU A 147 21.18 2.83 13.00
C LEU A 147 22.32 3.84 13.13
N VAL A 148 23.03 4.04 12.02
CA VAL A 148 24.05 5.09 11.94
C VAL A 148 23.38 6.35 11.40
N TRP A 149 23.46 7.43 12.17
CA TRP A 149 22.90 8.73 11.81
C TRP A 149 24.02 9.69 11.42
N GLY A 150 23.82 10.45 10.35
CA GLY A 150 24.80 11.41 9.86
C GLY A 150 25.94 10.77 9.07
N LEU A 151 27.12 11.39 9.11
CA LEU A 151 28.28 10.95 8.34
C LEU A 151 28.80 9.61 8.88
N LEU A 152 29.05 8.67 7.95
CA LEU A 152 29.72 7.43 8.29
C LEU A 152 31.14 7.72 8.79
N PRO A 153 31.66 6.95 9.76
CA PRO A 153 33.06 7.06 10.17
C PRO A 153 34.00 6.95 8.96
N GLY A 154 34.81 7.98 8.73
CA GLY A 154 35.76 8.04 7.60
C GLY A 154 35.23 8.69 6.32
N ALA A 155 34.00 9.21 6.31
CA ALA A 155 33.54 10.07 5.22
C ALA A 155 34.39 11.34 5.14
N ARG A 156 34.96 11.63 3.96
CA ARG A 156 35.64 12.90 3.70
C ARG A 156 34.58 13.95 3.36
N GLU A 157 34.60 15.06 4.09
CA GLU A 157 33.82 16.24 3.72
C GLU A 157 34.43 16.84 2.45
N SER A 158 33.59 17.07 1.43
CA SER A 158 33.96 17.68 0.15
C SER A 158 34.16 19.17 0.27
#